data_AF-A0A3M1YR55-F1
#
_entry.id   AF-A0A3M1YR55-F1
#
_cell.length_a   1.000
_cell.length_b   1.000
_cell.length_c   1.000
_cell.angle_alpha   90.00
_cell.angle_beta   90.00
_cell.angle_gamma   90.00
#
_symmetry.space_group_name_H-M   'P 1'
#
loop_
_entity.id
_entity.type
_entity.pdbx_description
1 polymer ?
#
loop_
_entity_poly.entity_id
_entity_poly.type
_entity_poly.pdbx_seq_one_letter_code
_entity_poly.pdbx_strand_id
1 'polypeptide(L)' 'VLEALKHIDLVILFDEETPERLIQQIRPDVLVKGGDYTVNQIAGSEFVLQNGGEVKIIPLTEGYSTSAIEQKIIETFGKS' A
#
# COMPACT_ATOMS: atom_id res chain seq x y z
N VAL A 1 6.61 -12.49 -6.01
CA VAL A 1 6.70 -12.49 -4.53
C VAL A 1 5.34 -12.22 -3.90
N LEU A 2 4.65 -11.12 -4.21
CA LEU A 2 3.34 -10.79 -3.61
C LEU A 2 2.29 -11.89 -3.82
N GLU A 3 2.17 -12.44 -5.03
CA GLU A 3 1.24 -13.55 -5.34
C GLU A 3 1.43 -14.81 -4.47
N ALA A 4 2.61 -15.00 -3.87
CA ALA A 4 2.85 -16.13 -2.97
C ALA A 4 2.26 -15.94 -1.55
N LEU A 5 1.70 -14.76 -1.25
CA LEU A 5 1.04 -14.50 0.03
C LEU A 5 -0.37 -15.10 0.04
N LYS A 6 -0.66 -15.95 1.03
CA LYS A 6 -1.91 -16.74 1.13
C LYS A 6 -3.22 -15.95 1.16
N HIS A 7 -3.18 -14.63 1.33
CA HIS A 7 -4.36 -13.76 1.45
C HIS A 7 -4.55 -12.86 0.22
N ILE A 8 -3.86 -13.13 -0.89
CA ILE A 8 -3.96 -12.34 -2.12
C ILE A 8 -4.64 -13.18 -3.18
N ASP A 9 -5.82 -12.76 -3.62
CA ASP A 9 -6.57 -13.41 -4.71
C ASP A 9 -6.11 -12.95 -6.10
N LEU A 10 -5.65 -11.70 -6.22
CA LEU A 10 -5.25 -11.08 -7.49
C LEU A 10 -4.17 -10.01 -7.28
N VAL A 11 -3.20 -9.98 -8.20
CA VAL A 11 -2.22 -8.90 -8.33
C VAL A 11 -2.38 -8.27 -9.71
N ILE A 12 -2.53 -6.95 -9.75
CA ILE A 12 -2.62 -6.18 -11.00
C ILE A 12 -1.43 -5.23 -11.04
N LEU A 13 -0.69 -5.25 -12.14
CA LEU A 13 0.38 -4.29 -12.42
C LEU A 13 -0.20 -3.04 -13.08
N PHE A 14 0.35 -1.89 -12.75
CA PHE A 14 0.04 -0.60 -13.38
C PHE A 14 1.34 0.18 -13.56
N ASP A 15 1.40 0.99 -14.62
CA ASP A 15 2.62 1.70 -15.02
C ASP A 15 2.55 3.20 -14.70
N GLU A 16 1.37 3.71 -14.33
CA GLU A 16 1.16 5.09 -13.95
C GLU A 16 1.77 5.43 -12.57
N GLU A 17 2.13 6.69 -12.38
CA GLU A 17 2.65 7.23 -11.11
C GLU A 17 1.74 6.94 -9.90
N THR A 18 0.42 6.89 -10.14
CA THR A 18 -0.57 6.56 -9.11
C THR A 18 -1.55 5.51 -9.63
N PRO A 19 -2.09 4.64 -8.75
CA PRO A 19 -3.07 3.63 -9.15
C PRO A 19 -4.48 4.21 -9.37
N GLU A 20 -4.65 5.52 -9.38
CA GLU A 20 -5.98 6.16 -9.39
C GLU A 20 -6.83 5.71 -10.58
N ARG A 21 -6.26 5.65 -11.78
CA ARG A 21 -6.96 5.19 -12.97
C ARG A 21 -7.39 3.72 -12.85
N LEU A 22 -6.53 2.87 -12.29
CA LEU A 22 -6.84 1.46 -12.05
C LEU A 22 -7.96 1.32 -11.01
N ILE A 23 -7.91 2.10 -9.92
CA ILE A 23 -8.95 2.14 -8.89
C ILE A 23 -10.31 2.52 -9.51
N GLN A 24 -10.33 3.50 -10.42
CA GLN A 24 -11.55 3.89 -11.13
C GLN A 24 -12.11 2.79 -12.04
N GLN A 25 -11.24 1.94 -12.61
CA GLN A 25 -11.65 0.82 -13.47
C GLN A 25 -12.21 -0.35 -12.66
N ILE A 26 -11.55 -0.73 -11.57
CA ILE A 26 -11.96 -1.89 -10.75
C ILE A 26 -13.05 -1.55 -9.73
N ARG A 27 -13.21 -0.26 -9.40
CA ARG A 27 -14.26 0.27 -8.52
C ARG A 27 -14.38 -0.49 -7.19
N PRO A 28 -13.33 -0.47 -6.36
CA PRO A 28 -13.33 -1.27 -5.15
C PRO A 28 -14.33 -0.72 -4.13
N ASP A 29 -15.01 -1.59 -3.40
CA ASP A 29 -15.87 -1.21 -2.27
C ASP A 29 -15.05 -0.70 -1.07
N VAL A 30 -13.81 -1.18 -0.92
CA VAL A 30 -12.90 -0.77 0.16
C VAL A 30 -11.49 -0.51 -0.39
N LEU A 31 -10.94 0.66 -0.12
CA LEU A 31 -9.56 1.04 -0.42
C LEU A 31 -8.75 1.14 0.88
N VAL A 32 -7.66 0.39 0.97
CA VAL A 32 -6.83 0.32 2.19
C VAL A 32 -5.43 0.86 1.92
N LYS A 33 -4.92 1.72 2.81
CA LYS A 33 -3.52 2.15 2.82
C LYS A 33 -2.93 2.01 4.22
N GLY A 34 -1.74 1.41 4.32
CA GLY A 34 -0.97 1.40 5.57
C GLY A 34 -0.14 2.69 5.71
N GLY A 35 0.00 3.23 6.92
CA GLY A 35 0.83 4.42 7.18
C GLY A 35 0.11 5.54 7.91
N ASP A 36 0.80 6.67 7.98
CA ASP A 36 0.35 7.89 8.66
C ASP A 36 -0.31 8.88 7.68
N TYR A 37 -1.07 8.35 6.72
CA TYR A 37 -1.74 9.14 5.68
C TYR A 37 -3.07 9.70 6.19
N THR A 38 -3.49 10.83 5.65
CA THR A 38 -4.89 11.27 5.69
C THR A 38 -5.64 10.76 4.45
N VAL A 39 -6.96 10.60 4.55
CA VAL A 39 -7.79 10.02 3.47
C VAL A 39 -7.59 10.75 2.13
N ASN A 40 -7.50 12.09 2.16
CA ASN A 40 -7.29 12.94 0.99
C ASN A 40 -5.87 12.85 0.38
N GLN A 41 -4.92 12.18 1.03
CA GLN A 41 -3.57 11.92 0.47
C GLN A 41 -3.50 10.62 -0.33
N ILE A 42 -4.55 9.78 -0.28
CA ILE A 42 -4.59 8.48 -0.94
C ILE A 42 -5.16 8.64 -2.35
N ALA A 43 -4.39 8.27 -3.37
CA ALA A 43 -4.84 8.27 -4.75
C ALA A 43 -6.11 7.43 -4.93
N GLY A 44 -7.14 7.99 -5.58
CA GLY A 44 -8.43 7.34 -5.80
C GLY A 44 -9.38 7.32 -4.59
N SER A 45 -9.02 7.91 -3.45
CA SER A 45 -9.90 7.94 -2.27
C SER A 45 -11.21 8.68 -2.51
N GLU A 46 -11.14 9.84 -3.17
CA GLU A 46 -12.32 10.63 -3.51
C GLU A 46 -13.28 9.84 -4.40
N PHE A 47 -12.77 9.16 -5.43
CA PHE A 47 -13.58 8.32 -6.30
C PHE A 47 -14.30 7.21 -5.51
N VAL A 48 -13.58 6.48 -4.66
CA VAL A 48 -14.16 5.39 -3.87
C VAL A 48 -15.28 5.89 -2.96
N LEU A 49 -15.04 7.00 -2.23
CA LEU A 49 -16.04 7.61 -1.34
C LEU A 49 -17.27 8.10 -2.10
N GLN A 50 -17.09 8.76 -3.25
CA GLN A 50 -18.19 9.23 -4.09
C GLN A 50 -19.02 8.07 -4.68
N ASN A 51 -18.42 6.89 -4.83
CA ASN A 51 -19.10 5.68 -5.28
C ASN A 51 -19.70 4.85 -4.13
N GLY A 52 -19.70 5.38 -2.90
CA GLY A 52 -20.29 4.72 -1.73
C GLY A 52 -19.41 3.67 -1.06
N GLY A 53 -18.14 3.57 -1.46
CA GLY A 53 -17.15 2.71 -0.83
C GLY A 53 -16.50 3.35 0.40
N GLU A 54 -15.55 2.62 1.00
CA GLU A 54 -14.85 3.02 2.22
C GLU A 54 -13.35 3.15 1.99
N VAL A 55 -12.72 4.12 2.65
CA VAL A 55 -11.26 4.27 2.68
C VAL A 55 -10.77 4.01 4.10
N LYS A 56 -9.86 3.03 4.26
CA LYS A 56 -9.29 2.63 5.55
C LYS A 56 -7.80 2.91 5.59
N ILE A 57 -7.36 3.58 6.66
CA ILE A 57 -5.94 3.74 6.97
C ILE A 57 -5.61 2.82 8.13
N ILE A 58 -4.58 2.00 7.97
CA ILE A 58 -4.13 1.05 9.00
C ILE A 58 -2.75 1.48 9.49
N PRO A 59 -2.50 1.53 10.81
CA PRO A 59 -1.18 1.88 11.33
C PRO A 59 -0.13 0.85 10.91
N LEU A 60 1.11 1.31 10.74
CA LEU A 60 2.23 0.42 10.47
C LEU A 60 2.55 -0.43 11.70
N THR A 61 3.03 -1.65 11.47
CA THR A 61 3.51 -2.51 12.55
C THR A 61 4.90 -2.03 12.99
N GLU A 62 5.03 -1.68 14.27
CA GLU A 62 6.29 -1.24 14.86
C GLU A 62 7.40 -2.29 14.67
N GLY A 63 8.62 -1.81 14.38
CA GLY A 63 9.79 -2.67 14.18
C GLY A 63 9.91 -3.32 12.80
N TYR A 64 8.93 -3.13 11.90
CA TYR A 64 8.95 -3.68 10.54
C TYR A 64 8.95 -2.54 9.51
N SER A 65 10.11 -2.30 8.89
CA SER A 65 10.23 -1.40 7.74
C SER A 65 11.37 -1.83 6.84
N THR A 66 11.31 -1.47 5.56
CA THR A 66 12.40 -1.73 4.62
C THR A 66 13.69 -1.05 5.10
N SER A 67 13.61 0.19 5.59
CA SER A 67 14.78 0.90 6.12
C SER A 67 15.37 0.20 7.35
N ALA A 68 14.56 -0.37 8.24
CA ALA A 68 15.07 -1.15 9.36
C ALA A 68 15.79 -2.42 8.89
N ILE A 69 15.31 -3.07 7.83
CA ILE A 69 15.98 -4.21 7.20
C ILE A 69 17.32 -3.76 6.60
N GLU A 70 17.34 -2.66 5.84
CA GLU A 70 18.56 -2.09 5.27
C GLU A 70 19.60 -1.77 6.35
N GLN A 71 19.20 -1.08 7.41
CA GLN A 71 20.08 -0.76 8.54
C GLN A 71 20.63 -2.03 9.19
N LYS A 72 19.78 -3.04 9.43
CA LYS A 72 20.22 -4.32 9.98
C LYS A 72 21.27 -5.01 9.09
N ILE A 73 21.10 -4.96 7.77
CA ILE A 73 22.07 -5.51 6.82
C ILE A 73 23.40 -4.74 6.93
N ILE A 74 23.35 -3.40 6.95
CA ILE A 74 24.55 -2.55 7.07
C ILE A 74 25.26 -2.80 8.41
N GLU A 75 24.55 -2.88 9.53
CA GLU A 75 25.14 -3.14 10.84
C GLU A 75 25.78 -4.52 10.93
N THR A 76 25.16 -5.53 10.30
CA THR A 76 25.63 -6.92 10.36
C THR A 76 26.85 -7.16 9.46
N PHE A 77 26.89 -6.54 8.27
CA PHE A 77 27.87 -6.86 7.23
C PHE A 77 28.71 -5.68 6.73
N GLY A 78 28.33 -4.43 7.06
CA GLY A 78 28.97 -3.20 6.56
C GLY A 78 30.16 -2.72 7.38
N LYS A 79 30.49 -3.35 8.51
CA LYS A 79 31.76 -3.14 9.21
C LYS A 79 32.84 -4.02 8.57
N SER A 80 33.55 -3.45 7.59
CA SER A 80 34.90 -3.88 7.19
C SER A 80 35.93 -2.87 7.69
#